data_AF-A0A920Q1A2-F1
#
_entry.id   AF-A0A920Q1A2-F1
#
_cell.length_a   1.000
_cell.length_b   1.000
_cell.length_c   1.000
_cell.angle_alpha   90.00
_cell.angle_beta   90.00
_cell.angle_gamma   90.00
#
_symmetry.space_group_name_H-M   'P 1'
#
loop_
_entity.id
_entity.type
_entity.pdbx_description
1 polymer ?
#
loop_
_entity_poly.entity_id
_entity_poly.type
_entity_poly.pdbx_seq_one_letter_code
_entity_poly.pdbx_strand_id
1 'polypeptide(L)'
;MIPESLAGRRIAVTGSTGFLGTALVERLLRSAPGCELVLIVRPGRRGATRRVERDIFRNDAFDALRDELGPEGFAEMTARRVTRWLVT
;
A
#
# COMPACT_ATOMS: atom_id res chain seq x y z
N MET A 1 -9.61 -14.33 -13.56
CA MET A 1 -10.20 -13.00 -13.28
C MET A 1 -9.04 -12.09 -12.84
N ILE A 2 -9.22 -10.79 -12.62
CA ILE A 2 -8.07 -9.87 -12.36
C ILE A 2 -7.21 -10.31 -11.16
N PRO A 3 -7.77 -10.68 -9.98
CA PRO A 3 -6.98 -11.09 -8.82
C PRO A 3 -6.09 -12.31 -9.05
N GLU A 4 -6.57 -13.32 -9.77
CA GLU A 4 -5.80 -14.53 -10.07
C GLU A 4 -4.63 -14.24 -11.01
N SER A 5 -4.83 -13.33 -11.98
CA SER A 5 -3.75 -12.89 -12.87
C SER A 5 -2.65 -12.09 -12.17
N LEU A 6 -2.97 -11.48 -11.03
CA LEU A 6 -2.04 -10.72 -10.19
C LEU A 6 -1.42 -11.55 -9.07
N ALA A 7 -1.89 -12.79 -8.84
CA ALA A 7 -1.34 -13.66 -7.81
C ALA A 7 0.15 -13.97 -8.10
N GLY A 8 0.98 -13.90 -7.05
CA GLY A 8 2.43 -14.06 -7.13
C GLY A 8 3.16 -12.92 -7.85
N ARG A 9 2.47 -11.87 -8.30
CA ARG A 9 3.10 -10.71 -8.95
C ARG A 9 3.55 -9.69 -7.91
N ARG A 10 4.71 -9.10 -8.17
CA ARG A 10 5.22 -7.92 -7.46
C ARG A 10 5.00 -6.68 -8.32
N ILE A 11 4.21 -5.73 -7.83
CA ILE A 11 3.71 -4.59 -8.59
C ILE A 11 4.36 -3.31 -8.06
N ALA A 12 5.14 -2.64 -8.89
CA ALA A 12 5.67 -1.32 -8.58
C ALA A 12 4.59 -0.26 -8.79
N VAL A 13 4.34 0.57 -7.77
CA VAL A 13 3.39 1.68 -7.83
C VAL A 13 4.15 2.99 -7.65
N THR A 14 4.20 3.78 -8.72
CA THR A 14 4.66 5.17 -8.69
C THR A 14 3.49 6.11 -8.43
N GLY A 15 3.73 7.26 -7.81
CA GLY A 15 2.66 8.22 -7.53
C GLY A 15 1.67 7.73 -6.48
N SER A 16 2.06 6.75 -5.64
CA SER A 16 1.21 6.12 -4.64
C SER A 16 0.76 7.06 -3.51
N THR A 17 1.34 8.25 -3.39
CA THR A 17 0.93 9.30 -2.44
C THR A 17 -0.07 10.30 -3.05
N GLY A 18 -0.48 10.10 -4.31
CA GLY A 18 -1.50 10.91 -4.97
C GLY A 18 -2.89 10.32 -4.80
N PHE A 19 -3.93 11.08 -5.19
CA PHE A 19 -5.34 10.69 -5.03
C PHE A 19 -5.66 9.27 -5.53
N LEU A 20 -5.46 9.01 -6.84
CA LEU A 20 -5.72 7.69 -7.42
C LEU A 20 -4.73 6.63 -6.93
N GLY A 21 -3.47 7.00 -6.74
CA GLY A 21 -2.42 6.08 -6.31
C GLY A 21 -2.73 5.46 -4.94
N THR A 22 -3.17 6.27 -3.98
CA THR A 22 -3.56 5.80 -2.65
C THR A 22 -4.75 4.84 -2.72
N ALA A 23 -5.81 5.21 -3.46
CA ALA A 23 -6.99 4.35 -3.64
C ALA A 23 -6.65 3.04 -4.37
N LEU A 24 -5.74 3.07 -5.35
CA LEU A 24 -5.28 1.88 -6.05
C LEU A 24 -4.53 0.91 -5.12
N VAL A 25 -3.66 1.44 -4.25
CA VAL A 25 -2.94 0.62 -3.27
C VAL A 25 -3.92 -0.07 -2.32
N GLU A 26 -4.91 0.66 -1.81
CA GLU A 26 -5.96 0.07 -0.97
C GLU A 26 -6.71 -1.03 -1.73
N ARG A 27 -7.14 -0.75 -2.96
CA ARG A 27 -7.94 -1.70 -3.76
C ARG A 27 -7.18 -2.99 -4.05
N LEU A 28 -5.86 -2.91 -4.32
CA LEU A 28 -5.01 -4.07 -4.54
C LEU A 28 -4.78 -4.85 -3.23
N LEU A 29 -4.63 -4.16 -2.10
CA LEU A 29 -4.53 -4.83 -0.80
C LEU A 29 -5.82 -5.54 -0.43
N ARG A 30 -6.99 -4.93 -0.63
CA ARG A 30 -8.30 -5.52 -0.35
C ARG A 30 -8.68 -6.64 -1.32
N SER A 31 -8.54 -6.43 -2.62
CA SER A 31 -9.18 -7.27 -3.64
C SER A 31 -8.23 -8.19 -4.42
N ALA A 32 -6.92 -8.03 -4.28
CA ALA A 32 -5.92 -8.89 -4.92
C ALA A 32 -4.90 -9.42 -3.90
N PRO A 33 -5.32 -10.24 -2.91
CA PRO A 33 -4.49 -10.64 -1.77
C PRO A 33 -3.20 -11.39 -2.13
N GLY A 34 -3.16 -12.00 -3.32
CA GLY A 34 -2.00 -12.74 -3.81
C GLY A 34 -0.87 -11.88 -4.41
N CYS A 35 -1.03 -10.56 -4.53
CA CYS A 35 0.03 -9.68 -5.02
C CYS A 35 0.80 -8.97 -3.89
N GLU A 36 2.04 -8.59 -4.20
CA GLU A 36 2.89 -7.74 -3.37
C GLU A 36 3.08 -6.37 -4.02
N LEU A 37 3.13 -5.32 -3.22
CA LEU A 37 3.27 -3.95 -3.69
C LEU A 37 4.65 -3.40 -3.35
N VAL A 38 5.27 -2.72 -4.32
CA VAL A 38 6.48 -1.92 -4.12
C VAL A 38 6.12 -0.46 -4.33
N LEU A 39 6.04 0.30 -3.24
CA LEU A 39 5.72 1.71 -3.30
C LEU A 39 6.99 2.51 -3.57
N ILE A 40 7.05 3.13 -4.75
CA ILE A 40 8.18 3.97 -5.16
C ILE A 40 7.85 5.40 -4.74
N VAL A 41 8.41 5.81 -3.61
CA VAL A 41 8.07 7.08 -2.97
C VAL A 41 9.32 7.93 -2.80
N ARG A 42 9.26 9.18 -3.29
CA ARG A 42 10.31 10.17 -3.03
C ARG A 42 10.34 10.49 -1.53
N PRO A 43 11.50 10.36 -0.86
CA PRO A 43 11.60 10.61 0.57
C PRO A 43 11.16 12.04 0.92
N GLY A 44 10.40 12.18 2.01
CA GLY A 44 10.20 13.48 2.64
C GLY A 44 11.34 13.78 3.63
N ARG A 45 11.24 14.90 4.35
CA ARG A 45 12.22 15.30 5.39
C ARG A 45 12.51 14.21 6.44
N ARG A 46 11.58 13.28 6.65
CA ARG A 46 11.67 12.20 7.64
C ARG A 46 11.78 10.80 6.99
N GLY A 47 12.19 10.73 5.72
CA GLY A 47 12.31 9.49 4.94
C GLY A 47 11.03 9.04 4.25
N ALA A 48 11.15 8.06 3.34
CA ALA A 48 10.00 7.52 2.60
C ALA A 48 9.10 6.65 3.47
N THR A 49 9.64 5.88 4.43
CA THR A 49 8.83 5.03 5.31
C THR A 49 7.78 5.84 6.05
N ARG A 50 8.21 6.90 6.75
CA ARG A 50 7.28 7.78 7.48
C ARG A 50 6.32 8.52 6.55
N ARG A 51 6.73 8.77 5.31
CA ARG A 51 5.86 9.37 4.31
C ARG A 51 4.75 8.41 3.87
N VAL A 52 5.06 7.14 3.61
CA VAL A 52 4.06 6.09 3.31
C VAL A 52 3.07 5.95 4.46
N GLU A 53 3.54 5.87 5.70
CA GLU A 53 2.65 5.78 6.87
C GLU A 53 1.68 6.95 6.94
N ARG A 54 2.18 8.18 6.75
CA ARG A 54 1.37 9.39 6.89
C ARG A 54 0.45 9.63 5.69
N ASP A 55 0.96 9.51 4.48
CA ASP A 55 0.28 9.96 3.25
C ASP A 55 -0.59 8.87 2.62
N ILE A 56 -0.36 7.60 2.97
CA ILE A 56 -1.06 6.44 2.37
C ILE A 56 -1.83 5.69 3.45
N PHE A 57 -1.14 5.09 4.43
CA PHE A 57 -1.80 4.18 5.38
C PHE A 57 -2.65 4.85 6.45
N ARG A 58 -2.57 6.18 6.61
CA ARG A 58 -3.49 6.99 7.43
C ARG A 58 -4.55 7.71 6.62
N ASN A 59 -4.57 7.54 5.30
CA ASN A 59 -5.62 8.10 4.46
C ASN A 59 -6.97 7.41 4.73
N ASP A 60 -8.05 8.14 4.52
CA ASP A 60 -9.45 7.72 4.67
C ASP A 60 -9.87 6.63 3.69
N ALA A 61 -9.21 6.50 2.52
CA ALA A 61 -9.43 5.38 1.61
C ALA A 61 -9.26 4.01 2.29
N PHE A 62 -8.44 3.94 3.34
CA PHE A 62 -8.16 2.72 4.09
C PHE A 62 -9.07 2.53 5.32
N ASP A 63 -10.00 3.44 5.65
CA ASP A 63 -10.86 3.34 6.84
C ASP A 63 -11.60 2.00 6.86
N ALA A 64 -12.34 1.68 5.81
CA ALA A 64 -13.09 0.42 5.73
C ALA A 64 -12.20 -0.83 5.81
N LEU A 65 -10.93 -0.75 5.37
CA LEU A 65 -10.01 -1.90 5.42
C LEU A 65 -9.40 -2.06 6.83
N ARG A 66 -9.16 -0.93 7.52
CA ARG A 66 -8.74 -0.90 8.92
C ARG A 66 -9.85 -1.39 9.85
N ASP A 67 -11.10 -0.99 9.59
CA ASP A 67 -12.26 -1.43 10.37
C ASP A 67 -12.49 -2.93 10.24
N GLU A 68 -12.28 -3.49 9.04
CA GLU A 68 -12.44 -4.93 8.76
C GLU A 68 -11.34 -5.79 9.41
N LEU A 69 -10.08 -5.34 9.36
CA LEU A 69 -8.93 -6.13 9.83
C LEU A 69 -8.51 -5.83 11.28
N GLY A 70 -8.97 -4.72 11.85
CA GLY A 70 -8.44 -4.14 13.07
C GLY A 70 -7.00 -3.61 12.92
N PRO A 71 -6.49 -2.90 13.94
CA PRO A 71 -5.17 -2.27 13.88
C PRO A 71 -4.01 -3.26 13.64
N GLU A 72 -4.06 -4.42 14.32
CA GLU A 72 -3.03 -5.44 14.27
C GLU A 72 -3.02 -6.17 12.91
N GLY A 73 -4.20 -6.59 12.44
CA GLY A 73 -4.33 -7.25 11.13
C GLY A 73 -3.94 -6.32 9.97
N PHE A 74 -4.29 -5.04 10.06
CA PHE A 74 -3.86 -4.05 9.08
C PHE A 74 -2.34 -3.85 9.08
N ALA A 75 -1.73 -3.75 10.27
CA ALA A 75 -0.29 -3.62 10.42
C ALA A 75 0.45 -4.85 9.87
N GLU A 76 -0.02 -6.06 10.19
CA GLU A 76 0.56 -7.30 9.68
C GLU A 76 0.46 -7.38 8.15
N MET A 77 -0.71 -7.11 7.59
CA MET A 77 -0.92 -7.15 6.14
C MET A 77 0.01 -6.19 5.40
N THR A 78 0.09 -4.94 5.86
CA THR A 78 0.93 -3.92 5.22
C THR A 78 2.42 -4.19 5.41
N ALA A 79 2.84 -4.72 6.56
CA ALA A 79 4.22 -5.16 6.79
C ALA A 79 4.62 -6.32 5.85
N ARG A 80 3.73 -7.30 5.67
CA ARG A 80 3.99 -8.47 4.83
C ARG A 80 3.95 -8.15 3.33
N ARG A 81 3.01 -7.32 2.89
CA ARG A 81 2.70 -7.15 1.46
C ARG A 81 3.22 -5.87 0.82
N VAL A 82 3.74 -4.92 1.61
CA VAL A 82 4.19 -3.63 1.09
C VAL A 82 5.67 -3.39 1.36
N THR A 83 6.46 -3.40 0.29
CA THR A 83 7.83 -2.89 0.31
C THR A 83 7.84 -1.41 0.01
N ARG A 84 8.63 -0.63 0.77
CA ARG A 84 8.78 0.81 0.58
C ARG A 84 10.16 1.06 -0.03
N TRP A 85 10.22 1.50 -1.28
CA TRP A 85 11.48 1.71 -2.00
C TRP A 85 11.82 3.20 -2.08
N LEU A 86 13.06 3.54 -1.77
CA LEU A 86 13.60 4.89 -1.83
C LEU A 86 14.13 5.13 -3.24
N VAL A 87 13.61 6.15 -3.93
CA VAL A 87 14.30 6.71 -5.10
C VAL A 87 15.36 7.66 -4.56
N THR A 88 16.62 7.24 -4.60
CA THR A 88 17.79 8.07 -4.27
C THR A 88 18.15 8.97 -5.44
#